data_AF-A0A7C8R6J1-F1
#
_entry.id   AF-A0A7C8R6J1-F1
#
_cell.length_a   1.000
_cell.length_b   1.000
_cell.length_c   1.000
_cell.angle_alpha   90.00
_cell.angle_beta   90.00
_cell.angle_gamma   90.00
#
_symmetry.space_group_name_H-M   'P 1'
#
loop_
_entity.id
_entity.type
_entity.pdbx_description
1 polymer ?
#
loop_
_entity_poly.entity_id
_entity_poly.type
_entity_poly.pdbx_seq_one_letter_code
_entity_poly.pdbx_strand_id
1 'polypeptide(L)'
;MLPRIKYLEAGKMLAKQKECVHAKIRAISRSHIVHAPPKQWKNGICKIDPLSIPAIKDSGWSPEMDEMARQPKHAPHFAQLQHILNEMQNHPSAWPFQRPVSREDVADYYEVIKEPMDLETMENRLEADHYSQPEEFVRDAKLIFNNCRSYNNETTTYFKNANKLEKFLFSKLKEIPEWSHLCE
;
A
#
# COMPACT_ATOMS: atom_id res chain seq x y z
N MET A 1 6.29 -41.64 -4.86
CA MET A 1 7.67 -41.40 -5.30
C MET A 1 7.70 -40.09 -6.09
N LEU A 2 8.52 -39.11 -5.69
CA LEU A 2 8.69 -37.89 -6.47
C LEU A 2 9.46 -38.22 -7.76
N PRO A 3 9.03 -37.73 -8.94
CA PRO A 3 9.74 -37.98 -10.18
C PRO A 3 11.16 -37.41 -10.10
N ARG A 4 12.18 -38.25 -10.36
CA ARG A 4 13.58 -37.82 -10.37
C ARG A 4 13.86 -36.96 -11.59
N ILE A 5 14.26 -35.71 -11.37
CA ILE A 5 14.64 -34.78 -12.43
C ILE A 5 15.97 -35.24 -13.04
N LYS A 6 16.01 -35.36 -14.37
CA LYS A 6 17.24 -35.61 -15.12
C LYS A 6 18.02 -34.31 -15.29
N TYR A 7 18.88 -33.97 -14.33
CA TYR A 7 19.61 -32.71 -14.32
C TYR A 7 20.47 -32.45 -15.59
N LEU A 8 20.99 -33.50 -16.23
CA LEU A 8 21.72 -33.38 -17.51
C LEU A 8 20.85 -32.86 -18.67
N GLU A 9 19.52 -33.01 -18.56
CA GLU A 9 18.54 -32.52 -19.55
C GLU A 9 17.84 -31.23 -19.10
N ALA A 10 18.23 -30.64 -17.96
CA ALA A 10 17.54 -29.49 -17.37
C ALA A 10 17.45 -28.28 -18.32
N GLY A 11 18.48 -28.03 -19.14
CA GLY A 11 18.45 -26.95 -20.13
C GLY A 11 17.33 -27.13 -21.17
N LYS A 12 17.12 -28.36 -21.67
CA LYS A 12 16.03 -28.68 -22.61
C LYS A 12 14.66 -28.57 -21.93
N MET A 13 14.57 -29.05 -20.69
CA MET A 13 13.35 -28.95 -19.88
C MET A 13 12.94 -27.50 -19.67
N LEU A 14 13.87 -26.63 -19.25
CA LEU A 14 13.62 -25.20 -19.03
C LEU A 14 13.24 -24.49 -20.34
N ALA A 15 13.89 -24.81 -21.46
CA ALA A 15 13.54 -24.26 -22.76
C ALA A 15 12.09 -24.59 -23.14
N LYS A 16 11.66 -25.85 -22.96
CA LYS A 16 10.30 -26.29 -23.23
C LYS A 16 9.27 -25.65 -22.30
N GLN A 17 9.60 -25.51 -21.01
CA GLN A 17 8.74 -24.81 -20.05
C GLN A 17 8.57 -23.34 -20.41
N LYS A 18 9.67 -22.64 -20.76
CA LYS A 18 9.64 -21.26 -21.23
C LYS A 18 8.78 -21.10 -22.49
N GLU A 19 8.92 -22.01 -23.45
CA GLU A 19 8.09 -22.02 -24.67
C GLU A 19 6.60 -22.19 -24.35
N CYS A 20 6.25 -23.11 -23.45
CA CYS A 20 4.87 -23.32 -23.00
C CYS A 20 4.29 -22.06 -22.34
N VAL A 21 5.04 -21.43 -21.44
CA VAL A 21 4.64 -20.17 -20.80
C VAL A 21 4.44 -19.07 -21.84
N HIS A 22 5.39 -18.91 -22.77
CA HIS A 22 5.27 -17.92 -23.84
C HIS A 22 4.05 -18.19 -24.74
N ALA A 23 3.78 -19.45 -25.10
CA ALA A 23 2.60 -19.82 -25.88
C ALA A 23 1.31 -19.45 -25.14
N LYS A 24 1.25 -19.68 -23.82
CA LYS A 24 0.10 -19.30 -23.00
C LYS A 24 -0.07 -17.78 -22.93
N ILE A 25 1.01 -17.03 -22.74
CA ILE A 25 1.00 -15.55 -22.75
C ILE A 25 0.47 -15.04 -24.09
N ARG A 26 0.96 -15.58 -25.22
CA ARG A 26 0.51 -15.19 -26.57
C ARG A 26 -0.98 -15.47 -26.82
N ALA A 27 -1.54 -16.49 -26.18
CA ALA A 27 -2.96 -16.81 -26.30
C ALA A 27 -3.89 -15.84 -25.56
N ILE A 28 -3.37 -15.10 -24.56
CA ILE A 28 -4.18 -14.21 -23.71
C ILE A 28 -3.75 -12.74 -23.80
N SER A 29 -2.57 -12.45 -24.35
CA SER A 29 -1.98 -11.11 -24.36
C SER A 29 -1.18 -10.85 -25.62
N ARG A 30 -1.22 -9.58 -26.06
CA ARG A 30 -0.42 -9.03 -27.16
C ARG A 30 0.92 -8.44 -26.70
N SER A 31 1.31 -8.65 -25.45
CA SER A 31 2.56 -8.10 -24.87
C SER A 31 3.85 -8.52 -25.61
N HIS A 32 3.78 -9.63 -26.35
CA HIS A 32 4.89 -10.15 -27.15
C HIS A 32 5.08 -9.43 -28.50
N ILE A 33 4.16 -8.54 -28.90
CA ILE A 33 4.25 -7.74 -30.11
C ILE A 33 5.12 -6.51 -29.81
N VAL A 34 6.31 -6.45 -30.40
CA VAL A 34 7.22 -5.31 -30.28
C VAL A 34 7.02 -4.39 -31.48
N HIS A 35 6.62 -3.15 -31.21
CA HIS A 35 6.45 -2.12 -32.24
C HIS A 35 7.72 -1.26 -32.35
N ALA A 36 8.16 -0.97 -33.57
CA ALA A 36 9.28 -0.06 -33.82
C ALA A 36 8.91 1.39 -33.45
N PRO A 37 9.89 2.23 -33.06
CA PRO A 37 9.61 3.64 -32.78
C PRO A 37 9.05 4.36 -34.02
N PRO A 38 8.21 5.40 -33.84
CA PRO A 38 7.69 6.21 -34.93
C PRO A 38 8.81 6.72 -35.85
N LYS A 39 8.59 6.61 -37.17
CA LYS A 39 9.57 7.03 -38.18
C LYS A 39 9.97 8.50 -38.06
N GLN A 40 9.06 9.33 -37.55
CA GLN A 40 9.23 10.76 -37.31
C GLN A 40 10.31 11.05 -36.26
N TRP A 41 10.60 10.11 -35.36
CA TRP A 41 11.63 10.27 -34.33
C TRP A 41 13.06 9.96 -34.79
N LYS A 42 13.25 9.61 -36.07
CA LYS A 42 14.58 9.29 -36.62
C LYS A 42 15.59 10.44 -36.46
N ASN A 43 15.13 11.69 -36.50
CA ASN A 43 15.97 12.89 -36.42
C ASN A 43 15.79 13.68 -35.12
N GLY A 44 15.18 13.07 -34.08
CA GLY A 44 14.90 13.71 -32.80
C GLY A 44 13.44 13.54 -32.35
N ILE A 45 13.21 13.71 -31.04
CA ILE A 45 11.89 13.55 -30.44
C ILE A 45 11.02 14.75 -30.83
N CYS A 46 9.86 14.46 -31.43
CA CYS A 46 8.86 15.46 -31.76
C CYS A 46 7.48 15.03 -31.26
N LYS A 47 6.58 15.99 -31.05
CA LYS A 47 5.18 15.70 -30.67
C LYS A 47 4.47 15.04 -31.86
N ILE A 48 3.89 13.87 -31.62
CA ILE A 48 3.14 13.09 -32.60
C ILE A 48 1.72 12.91 -32.05
N ASP A 49 0.73 12.94 -32.92
CA ASP A 49 -0.64 12.54 -32.56
C ASP A 49 -0.66 11.03 -32.25
N PRO A 50 -0.98 10.61 -31.01
CA PRO A 50 -1.00 9.19 -30.64
C PRO A 50 -1.93 8.34 -31.53
N LEU A 51 -3.04 8.91 -32.01
CA LEU A 51 -4.01 8.20 -32.85
C LEU A 51 -3.48 7.94 -34.28
N SER A 52 -2.43 8.64 -34.69
CA SER A 52 -1.74 8.39 -35.97
C SER A 52 -0.86 7.13 -35.95
N ILE A 53 -0.59 6.56 -34.77
CA ILE A 53 0.23 5.37 -34.61
C ILE A 53 -0.68 4.12 -34.64
N PRO A 54 -0.57 3.23 -35.65
CA PRO A 54 -1.46 2.08 -35.77
C PRO A 54 -1.50 1.18 -34.53
N ALA A 55 -0.34 0.97 -33.90
CA ALA A 55 -0.24 0.18 -32.67
C ALA A 55 -1.06 0.74 -31.49
N ILE A 56 -1.10 2.07 -31.35
CA ILE A 56 -1.86 2.76 -30.30
C ILE A 56 -3.36 2.71 -30.61
N LYS A 57 -3.72 2.84 -31.89
CA LYS A 57 -5.11 2.67 -32.33
C LYS A 57 -5.62 1.25 -32.08
N ASP A 58 -4.82 0.24 -32.41
CA ASP A 58 -5.18 -1.18 -32.27
C ASP A 58 -5.20 -1.68 -30.82
N SER A 59 -4.58 -0.94 -29.89
CA SER A 59 -4.63 -1.25 -28.46
C SER A 59 -5.93 -0.80 -27.80
N GLY A 60 -6.75 -0.01 -28.50
CA GLY A 60 -7.95 0.60 -27.92
C GLY A 60 -7.65 1.76 -26.98
N TRP A 61 -6.42 2.29 -27.02
CA TRP A 61 -6.04 3.46 -26.23
C TRP A 61 -6.88 4.67 -26.62
N SER A 62 -7.24 5.48 -25.61
CA SER A 62 -7.89 6.76 -25.80
C SER A 62 -7.23 7.83 -24.92
N PRO A 63 -7.30 9.11 -25.31
CA PRO A 63 -6.83 10.21 -24.46
C PRO A 63 -7.48 10.21 -23.08
N GLU A 64 -8.77 9.83 -22.99
CA GLU A 64 -9.52 9.74 -21.73
C GLU A 64 -8.95 8.64 -20.81
N MET A 65 -8.67 7.44 -21.35
CA MET A 65 -8.03 6.37 -20.58
C MET A 65 -6.64 6.77 -20.08
N ASP A 66 -5.87 7.51 -20.89
CA ASP A 66 -4.55 8.03 -20.51
C ASP A 66 -4.65 9.07 -19.40
N GLU A 67 -5.62 9.98 -19.48
CA GLU A 67 -5.89 10.98 -18.46
C GLU A 67 -6.29 10.32 -17.14
N MET A 68 -7.21 9.35 -17.18
CA MET A 68 -7.58 8.55 -16.00
C MET A 68 -6.38 7.79 -15.42
N ALA A 69 -5.53 7.20 -16.26
CA ALA A 69 -4.34 6.48 -15.80
C ALA A 69 -3.27 7.40 -15.17
N ARG A 70 -3.25 8.69 -15.55
CA ARG A 70 -2.36 9.69 -14.98
C ARG A 70 -2.89 10.31 -13.69
N GLN A 71 -4.18 10.15 -13.39
CA GLN A 71 -4.71 10.61 -12.12
C GLN A 71 -4.05 9.81 -10.98
N PRO A 72 -3.51 10.48 -9.95
CA PRO A 72 -2.99 9.78 -8.80
C PRO A 72 -4.12 8.96 -8.18
N LYS A 73 -3.86 7.67 -7.97
CA LYS A 73 -4.86 6.74 -7.41
C LYS A 73 -5.29 7.15 -5.99
N HIS A 74 -4.39 7.76 -5.23
CA HIS A 74 -4.57 8.10 -3.82
C HIS A 74 -4.25 9.56 -3.52
N ALA A 75 -4.70 10.03 -2.36
CA ALA A 75 -4.50 11.38 -1.85
C ALA A 75 -3.02 11.76 -1.74
N PRO A 76 -2.70 13.08 -1.74
CA PRO A 76 -1.36 13.54 -1.38
C PRO A 76 -0.93 12.93 -0.05
N HIS A 77 0.34 12.53 0.05
CA HIS A 77 0.94 11.90 1.24
C HIS A 77 0.57 10.45 1.54
N PHE A 78 -0.33 9.82 0.75
CA PHE A 78 -0.71 8.41 0.95
C PHE A 78 0.49 7.48 1.15
N ALA A 79 1.51 7.58 0.28
CA ALA A 79 2.69 6.73 0.35
C ALA A 79 3.49 6.91 1.66
N GLN A 80 3.64 8.14 2.15
CA GLN A 80 4.30 8.40 3.44
C GLN A 80 3.46 7.89 4.61
N LEU A 81 2.15 8.16 4.62
CA LEU A 81 1.25 7.68 5.68
C LEU A 81 1.21 6.16 5.73
N GLN A 82 1.17 5.50 4.58
CA GLN A 82 1.18 4.04 4.49
C GLN A 82 2.52 3.46 4.95
N HIS A 83 3.63 4.13 4.66
CA HIS A 83 4.93 3.72 5.19
C HIS A 83 4.94 3.77 6.73
N ILE A 84 4.50 4.89 7.32
CA ILE A 84 4.42 5.05 8.78
C ILE A 84 3.48 4.01 9.40
N LEU A 85 2.30 3.79 8.81
CA LEU A 85 1.34 2.82 9.31
C LEU A 85 1.91 1.40 9.30
N ASN A 86 2.57 1.00 8.21
CA ASN A 86 3.25 -0.29 8.12
C ASN A 86 4.35 -0.42 9.19
N GLU A 87 5.14 0.62 9.42
CA GLU A 87 6.15 0.61 10.49
C GLU A 87 5.51 0.49 11.88
N MET A 88 4.38 1.16 12.11
CA MET A 88 3.61 1.05 13.36
C MET A 88 3.06 -0.36 13.56
N GLN A 89 2.42 -0.95 12.55
CA GLN A 89 1.90 -2.32 12.60
C GLN A 89 3.00 -3.37 12.87
N ASN A 90 4.21 -3.15 12.36
CA ASN A 90 5.35 -4.05 12.60
C ASN A 90 6.10 -3.79 13.91
N HIS A 91 5.76 -2.74 14.66
CA HIS A 91 6.43 -2.42 15.91
C HIS A 91 6.10 -3.46 17.01
N PRO A 92 7.07 -3.94 17.82
CA PRO A 92 6.82 -5.00 18.82
C PRO A 92 5.75 -4.67 19.87
N SER A 93 5.45 -3.39 20.09
CA SER A 93 4.41 -2.93 21.03
C SER A 93 3.02 -2.76 20.38
N ALA A 94 2.85 -3.07 19.09
CA ALA A 94 1.62 -2.83 18.36
C ALA A 94 0.58 -3.94 18.47
N TRP A 95 0.96 -5.13 18.96
CA TRP A 95 0.07 -6.29 19.02
C TRP A 95 -1.32 -6.04 19.66
N PRO A 96 -1.52 -5.17 20.69
CA PRO A 96 -2.86 -4.94 21.24
C PRO A 96 -3.74 -4.05 20.35
N PHE A 97 -3.15 -3.35 19.40
CA PHE A 97 -3.79 -2.31 18.61
C PHE A 97 -4.01 -2.73 17.15
N GLN A 98 -3.71 -3.98 16.81
CA GLN A 98 -3.80 -4.47 15.42
C GLN A 98 -5.23 -4.50 14.90
N ARG A 99 -6.21 -4.77 15.78
CA ARG A 99 -7.61 -4.99 15.43
C ARG A 99 -8.53 -4.32 16.44
N PRO A 100 -9.82 -4.09 16.08
CA PRO A 100 -10.81 -3.59 17.01
C PRO A 100 -10.94 -4.50 18.24
N VAL A 101 -11.16 -3.90 19.41
CA VAL A 101 -11.42 -4.66 20.65
C VAL A 101 -12.74 -5.40 20.51
N SER A 102 -12.74 -6.72 20.66
CA SER A 102 -13.97 -7.53 20.60
C SER A 102 -14.88 -7.25 21.80
N ARG A 103 -16.18 -7.07 21.55
CA ARG A 103 -17.20 -6.95 22.60
C ARG A 103 -17.39 -8.26 23.35
N GLU A 104 -17.16 -9.38 22.70
CA GLU A 104 -17.21 -10.72 23.29
C GLU A 104 -16.08 -10.91 24.32
N ASP A 105 -14.89 -10.40 24.01
CA ASP A 105 -13.73 -10.47 24.90
C ASP A 105 -13.77 -9.42 26.02
N VAL A 106 -14.31 -8.23 25.72
CA VAL A 106 -14.37 -7.09 26.65
C VAL A 106 -15.75 -6.43 26.62
N ALA A 107 -16.64 -6.92 27.48
CA ALA A 107 -18.08 -6.61 27.43
C ALA A 107 -18.41 -5.12 27.62
N ASP A 108 -17.72 -4.42 28.51
CA ASP A 108 -17.98 -3.02 28.88
C ASP A 108 -17.18 -2.01 28.05
N TYR A 109 -16.30 -2.47 27.13
CA TYR A 109 -15.36 -1.60 26.42
C TYR A 109 -16.05 -0.43 25.71
N TYR A 110 -17.10 -0.72 24.95
CA TYR A 110 -17.85 0.29 24.18
C TYR A 110 -18.82 1.12 25.03
N GLU A 111 -19.00 0.78 26.31
CA GLU A 111 -19.70 1.64 27.26
C GLU A 111 -18.75 2.71 27.81
N VAL A 112 -17.46 2.38 27.95
CA VAL A 112 -16.42 3.31 28.42
C VAL A 112 -15.83 4.13 27.27
N ILE A 113 -15.42 3.48 26.19
CA ILE A 113 -14.75 4.10 25.03
C ILE A 113 -15.77 4.41 23.94
N LYS A 114 -15.93 5.71 23.65
CA LYS A 114 -16.95 6.22 22.72
C LYS A 114 -16.50 6.27 21.27
N GLU A 115 -15.22 6.51 21.04
CA GLU A 115 -14.62 6.60 19.69
C GLU A 115 -13.49 5.56 19.57
N PRO A 116 -13.83 4.27 19.42
CA PRO A 116 -12.84 3.20 19.28
C PRO A 116 -11.98 3.40 18.02
N MET A 117 -10.70 3.02 18.09
CA MET A 117 -9.78 3.07 16.97
C MET A 117 -8.70 1.99 17.12
N ASP A 118 -8.18 1.52 15.99
CA ASP A 118 -7.15 0.49 15.88
C ASP A 118 -6.44 0.60 14.51
N LEU A 119 -5.33 -0.13 14.34
CA LEU A 119 -4.48 -0.02 13.15
C LEU A 119 -5.11 -0.60 11.88
N GLU A 120 -5.96 -1.63 11.98
CA GLU A 120 -6.71 -2.17 10.83
C GLU A 120 -7.78 -1.18 10.37
N THR A 121 -8.47 -0.52 11.30
CA THR A 121 -9.40 0.57 10.97
C THR A 121 -8.68 1.74 10.30
N MET A 122 -7.49 2.13 10.80
CA MET A 122 -6.67 3.16 10.15
C MET A 122 -6.20 2.75 8.74
N GLU A 123 -5.82 1.48 8.54
CA GLU A 123 -5.43 0.95 7.23
C GLU A 123 -6.59 1.06 6.23
N ASN A 124 -7.78 0.62 6.63
CA ASN A 124 -8.98 0.73 5.81
C ASN A 124 -9.33 2.19 5.48
N ARG A 125 -9.16 3.11 6.43
CA ARG A 125 -9.37 4.55 6.21
C ARG A 125 -8.35 5.15 5.24
N LEU A 126 -7.09 4.73 5.35
CA LEU A 126 -6.04 5.19 4.45
C LEU A 126 -6.29 4.72 3.01
N GLU A 127 -6.60 3.43 2.82
CA GLU A 127 -6.93 2.86 1.49
C GLU A 127 -8.17 3.49 0.84
N ALA A 128 -9.09 3.99 1.67
CA ALA A 128 -10.28 4.72 1.22
C ALA A 128 -10.06 6.24 1.05
N ASP A 129 -8.81 6.72 1.12
CA ASP A 129 -8.44 8.14 0.99
C ASP A 129 -9.15 9.07 2.01
N HIS A 130 -9.47 8.55 3.21
CA HIS A 130 -10.10 9.35 4.27
C HIS A 130 -9.13 10.29 5.01
N TYR A 131 -7.82 10.18 4.76
CA TYR A 131 -6.81 11.07 5.31
C TYR A 131 -6.36 12.07 4.26
N SER A 132 -7.12 13.15 4.10
CA SER A 132 -6.77 14.25 3.20
C SER A 132 -5.59 15.05 3.73
N GLN A 133 -5.42 15.09 5.05
CA GLN A 133 -4.33 15.77 5.73
C GLN A 133 -3.67 14.84 6.78
N PRO A 134 -2.34 14.91 6.98
CA PRO A 134 -1.62 14.08 7.96
C PRO A 134 -2.16 14.21 9.40
N GLU A 135 -2.70 15.37 9.76
CA GLU A 135 -3.35 15.68 11.03
C GLU A 135 -4.47 14.67 11.35
N GLU A 136 -5.24 14.26 10.35
CA GLU A 136 -6.36 13.34 10.50
C GLU A 136 -5.87 11.93 10.85
N PHE A 137 -4.78 11.50 10.22
CA PHE A 137 -4.09 10.24 10.53
C PHE A 137 -3.52 10.26 11.95
N VAL A 138 -2.84 11.36 12.34
CA VAL A 138 -2.26 11.52 13.68
C VAL A 138 -3.36 11.57 14.75
N ARG A 139 -4.51 12.19 14.47
CA ARG A 139 -5.67 12.21 15.37
C ARG A 139 -6.18 10.80 15.65
N ASP A 140 -6.36 9.97 14.62
CA ASP A 140 -6.80 8.57 14.79
C ASP A 140 -5.75 7.73 15.53
N ALA A 141 -4.45 7.91 15.23
CA ALA A 141 -3.40 7.24 15.99
C ALA A 141 -3.42 7.64 17.49
N LYS A 142 -3.59 8.93 17.79
CA LYS A 142 -3.74 9.42 19.17
C LYS A 142 -4.97 8.83 19.86
N LEU A 143 -6.08 8.59 19.15
CA LEU A 143 -7.26 7.91 19.71
C LEU A 143 -6.91 6.50 20.21
N ILE A 144 -6.12 5.72 19.46
CA ILE A 144 -5.67 4.39 19.89
C ILE A 144 -5.00 4.47 21.27
N PHE A 145 -4.04 5.38 21.42
CA PHE A 145 -3.25 5.51 22.65
C PHE A 145 -4.07 6.06 23.81
N ASN A 146 -4.88 7.09 23.56
CA ASN A 146 -5.72 7.72 24.58
C ASN A 146 -6.79 6.75 25.09
N ASN A 147 -7.50 6.06 24.19
CA ASN A 147 -8.48 5.05 24.58
C ASN A 147 -7.85 3.93 25.41
N CYS A 148 -6.66 3.46 25.01
CA CYS A 148 -5.92 2.47 25.77
C CYS A 148 -5.60 2.96 27.19
N ARG A 149 -5.10 4.19 27.34
CA ARG A 149 -4.77 4.79 28.63
C ARG A 149 -5.99 5.10 29.50
N SER A 150 -7.11 5.46 28.89
CA SER A 150 -8.36 5.72 29.61
C SER A 150 -9.00 4.44 30.14
N TYR A 151 -8.89 3.33 29.40
CA TYR A 151 -9.48 2.05 29.80
C TYR A 151 -8.57 1.23 30.72
N ASN A 152 -7.25 1.28 30.53
CA ASN A 152 -6.29 0.42 31.23
C ASN A 152 -5.48 1.18 32.30
N ASN A 153 -5.12 0.51 33.40
CA ASN A 153 -4.23 1.07 34.42
C ASN A 153 -2.78 1.21 33.90
N GLU A 154 -2.05 2.22 34.37
CA GLU A 154 -0.66 2.54 33.98
C GLU A 154 0.34 1.40 34.18
N THR A 155 0.08 0.50 35.14
CA THR A 155 0.95 -0.63 35.44
C THR A 155 0.86 -1.74 34.40
N THR A 156 -0.20 -1.77 33.60
CA THR A 156 -0.49 -2.82 32.62
C THR A 156 0.45 -2.78 31.41
N THR A 157 0.61 -3.92 30.75
CA THR A 157 1.37 -4.02 29.49
C THR A 157 0.72 -3.20 28.38
N TYR A 158 -0.61 -3.12 28.34
CA TYR A 158 -1.37 -2.34 27.35
C TYR A 158 -1.01 -0.86 27.40
N PHE A 159 -1.06 -0.25 28.59
CA PHE A 159 -0.72 1.16 28.79
C PHE A 159 0.73 1.46 28.40
N LYS A 160 1.67 0.60 28.84
CA LYS A 160 3.09 0.71 28.49
C LYS A 160 3.32 0.61 26.99
N ASN A 161 2.58 -0.25 26.31
CA ASN A 161 2.67 -0.42 24.86
C ASN A 161 2.11 0.79 24.10
N ALA A 162 1.02 1.40 24.58
CA ALA A 162 0.50 2.64 24.00
C ALA A 162 1.56 3.75 24.03
N ASN A 163 2.21 3.96 25.18
CA ASN A 163 3.27 4.97 25.31
C ASN A 163 4.48 4.70 24.41
N LYS A 164 4.88 3.44 24.25
CA LYS A 164 5.99 3.06 23.36
C LYS A 164 5.64 3.32 21.89
N LEU A 165 4.44 2.94 21.46
CA LEU A 165 4.01 3.10 20.08
C LEU A 165 3.75 4.57 19.72
N GLU A 166 3.21 5.36 20.65
CA GLU A 166 3.06 6.82 20.49
C GLU A 166 4.41 7.52 20.34
N LYS A 167 5.37 7.20 21.21
CA LYS A 167 6.72 7.72 21.11
C LYS A 167 7.38 7.33 19.78
N PHE A 168 7.14 6.11 19.30
CA PHE A 168 7.61 5.65 18.00
C PHE A 168 7.01 6.47 16.86
N LEU A 169 5.69 6.65 16.82
CA LEU A 169 5.01 7.50 15.83
C LEU A 169 5.61 8.92 15.81
N PHE A 170 5.75 9.55 16.98
CA PHE A 170 6.30 10.91 17.03
C PHE A 170 7.76 10.98 16.59
N SER A 171 8.55 9.92 16.79
CA SER A 171 9.91 9.88 16.23
C SER A 171 9.89 9.88 14.69
N LYS A 172 8.96 9.15 14.08
CA LYS A 172 8.78 9.10 12.62
C LYS A 172 8.25 10.41 12.05
N LEU A 173 7.31 11.07 12.72
CA LEU A 173 6.83 12.38 12.30
C LEU A 173 7.92 13.45 12.35
N LYS A 174 8.85 13.39 13.32
CA LYS A 174 10.00 14.31 13.41
C LYS A 174 11.02 14.14 12.29
N GLU A 175 11.12 12.95 11.70
CA GLU A 175 11.99 12.69 10.54
C GLU A 175 11.47 13.41 9.28
N ILE A 176 10.21 13.85 9.27
CA ILE A 176 9.56 14.55 8.16
C ILE A 176 9.44 16.04 8.54
N PRO A 177 10.27 16.94 7.99
CA PRO A 177 10.30 18.35 8.39
C PRO A 177 8.93 19.03 8.34
N GLU A 178 8.13 18.74 7.32
CA GLU A 178 6.79 19.28 7.11
C GLU A 178 5.81 18.90 8.23
N TRP A 179 6.02 17.73 8.87
CA TRP A 179 5.09 17.16 9.86
C TRP A 179 5.64 17.17 11.28
N SER A 180 6.84 17.72 11.47
CA SER A 180 7.49 17.83 12.78
C SER A 180 6.62 18.52 13.84
N HIS A 181 5.79 19.47 13.42
CA HIS A 181 4.84 20.20 14.26
C HIS A 181 3.65 19.35 14.76
N LEU A 182 3.38 18.19 14.16
CA LEU A 182 2.29 17.28 14.55
C LEU A 182 2.61 16.45 15.80
N CYS A 183 3.83 16.58 16.33
CA CYS A 183 4.34 15.82 17.47
C CYS A 183 3.91 16.38 18.84
N GLU A 184 3.16 17.49 18.86
CA GLU A 184 2.68 18.18 20.07
C GLU A 184 1.34 17.62 20.55
#